data_AF-A0A8J6XLU2-F1
#
_entry.id   AF-A0A8J6XLU2-F1
#
_cell.length_a   1.000
_cell.length_b   1.000
_cell.length_c   1.000
_cell.angle_alpha   90.00
_cell.angle_beta   90.00
_cell.angle_gamma   90.00
#
_symmetry.space_group_name_H-M   'P 1'
#
loop_
_entity.id
_entity.type
_entity.pdbx_description
1 polymer ?
#
loop_
_entity_poly.entity_id
_entity_poly.type
_entity_poly.pdbx_seq_one_letter_code
_entity_poly.pdbx_strand_id
1 'polypeptide(L)' 'MLEDPDKPKEVWTDYVWAEDEAQAIKKCQLKAEKATIEGKTYVKLIGIPKKVGKGKRYECTFEGENYDT' A
#
# COMPACT_ATOMS: atom_id res chain seq x y z
N MET A 1 21.12 -23.78 -6.70
CA MET A 1 21.80 -22.80 -5.84
C MET A 1 21.95 -21.54 -6.67
N LEU A 2 21.38 -20.39 -6.34
CA LEU A 2 20.78 -19.92 -5.11
C LEU A 2 19.40 -19.33 -5.44
N GLU A 3 18.38 -19.67 -4.66
CA GLU A 3 17.15 -18.88 -4.58
C GLU A 3 17.54 -17.50 -4.07
N ASP A 4 17.39 -16.48 -4.91
CA ASP A 4 17.66 -15.09 -4.55
C ASP A 4 16.95 -14.77 -3.22
N PRO A 5 17.66 -14.11 -2.27
CA PRO A 5 17.10 -13.83 -0.96
C PRO A 5 15.80 -13.06 -1.15
N ASP A 6 14.69 -13.61 -0.65
CA ASP A 6 13.40 -12.93 -0.61
C ASP A 6 13.66 -11.57 0.04
N LYS A 7 13.74 -10.52 -0.79
CA LYS A 7 13.97 -9.16 -0.31
C LYS A 7 12.95 -8.91 0.79
N PRO A 8 13.35 -8.30 1.92
CA PRO A 8 12.42 -8.06 3.01
C PRO A 8 11.28 -7.18 2.48
N LYS A 9 10.14 -7.81 2.22
CA LYS A 9 8.88 -7.17 1.87
C LYS A 9 8.21 -6.80 3.17
N GLU A 10 8.06 -5.50 3.40
CA GLU A 10 7.28 -5.02 4.53
C GLU A 10 5.84 -4.87 4.07
N VAL A 11 4.91 -5.59 4.72
CA VAL A 11 3.48 -5.46 4.46
C VAL A 11 2.85 -4.73 5.63
N TRP A 12 2.18 -3.62 5.35
CA TRP A 12 1.45 -2.86 6.36
C TRP A 12 0.10 -2.42 5.83
N THR A 13 -0.82 -2.16 6.74
CA THR A 13 -2.15 -1.64 6.43
C THR A 13 -2.24 -0.18 6.82
N ASP A 14 -2.85 0.63 5.97
CA ASP A 14 -3.14 2.02 6.25
C ASP A 14 -4.58 2.34 5.81
N TYR A 15 -5.13 3.47 6.26
CA TYR A 15 -6.53 3.80 6.11
C TYR A 15 -6.70 5.10 5.32
N VAL A 16 -7.64 5.08 4.38
CA VAL A 16 -8.05 6.25 3.63
C VAL A 16 -9.51 6.56 3.85
N TRP A 17 -9.86 7.85 3.77
CA TRP A 17 -11.24 8.30 3.75
C TRP A 17 -11.69 8.56 2.32
N ALA A 18 -12.70 7.84 1.85
CA ALA A 18 -13.23 7.92 0.51
C ALA A 18 -14.75 7.75 0.52
N GLU A 19 -15.44 8.34 -0.45
CA GLU A 19 -16.90 8.22 -0.54
C GLU A 19 -17.29 6.84 -1.04
N ASP A 20 -16.54 6.33 -2.02
CA ASP A 20 -16.78 5.08 -2.73
C ASP A 20 -15.48 4.28 -2.89
N GLU A 21 -15.61 3.00 -3.24
CA GLU A 21 -14.48 2.08 -3.45
C GLU A 21 -13.52 2.59 -4.54
N ALA A 22 -14.05 3.15 -5.64
CA ALA A 22 -13.22 3.71 -6.71
C ALA A 22 -12.35 4.90 -6.24
N GLN A 23 -12.89 5.75 -5.36
CA GLN A 23 -12.11 6.82 -4.74
C GLN A 23 -11.08 6.25 -3.75
N ALA A 24 -11.44 5.21 -2.99
CA ALA A 24 -10.54 4.55 -2.05
C ALA A 24 -9.31 3.97 -2.78
N ILE A 25 -9.54 3.26 -3.90
CA ILE A 25 -8.48 2.66 -4.72
C ILE A 25 -7.53 3.75 -5.21
N LYS A 26 -8.05 4.82 -5.83
CA LYS A 26 -7.21 5.94 -6.30
C LYS A 26 -6.39 6.57 -5.17
N LYS A 27 -7.01 6.83 -4.02
CA LYS A 27 -6.31 7.42 -2.87
C LYS A 27 -5.22 6.50 -2.34
N CYS A 28 -5.47 5.19 -2.29
CA CYS A 28 -4.48 4.22 -1.85
C CYS A 28 -3.33 4.09 -2.85
N GLN A 29 -3.62 4.02 -4.15
CA GLN A 29 -2.58 4.03 -5.18
C GLN A 29 -1.71 5.29 -5.11
N LEU A 30 -2.31 6.47 -4.99
CA LEU A 30 -1.58 7.73 -4.83
C LEU A 30 -0.73 7.73 -3.56
N LYS A 31 -1.20 7.14 -2.47
CA LYS A 31 -0.45 7.05 -1.21
C LYS A 31 0.75 6.10 -1.34
N ALA A 32 0.58 4.98 -2.05
CA ALA A 32 1.67 4.05 -2.37
C ALA A 32 2.72 4.73 -3.26
N GLU A 33 2.30 5.43 -4.31
CA GLU A 33 3.21 6.17 -5.18
C GLU A 33 3.97 7.26 -4.42
N LYS A 34 3.27 8.04 -3.57
CA LYS A 34 3.89 9.07 -2.74
C LYS A 34 4.88 8.49 -1.74
N ALA A 35 4.53 7.39 -1.08
CA ALA A 35 5.43 6.67 -0.18
C ALA A 35 6.66 6.14 -0.93
N THR A 36 6.50 5.73 -2.19
CA THR A 36 7.61 5.30 -3.03
C THR A 36 8.59 6.42 -3.32
N ILE A 37 8.06 7.59 -3.67
CA ILE A 37 8.85 8.78 -3.97
C ILE A 37 9.55 9.31 -2.71
N GLU A 38 8.86 9.36 -1.56
CA GLU A 38 9.39 9.89 -0.30
C GLU A 38 10.38 8.93 0.37
N GLY A 39 10.06 7.64 0.43
CA GLY A 39 10.84 6.64 1.14
C GLY A 39 11.97 6.01 0.33
N LYS A 40 12.05 6.29 -0.98
CA LYS A 40 12.95 5.61 -1.93
C LYS A 40 12.82 4.07 -1.94
N THR A 41 11.74 3.54 -1.37
CA THR A 41 11.39 2.11 -1.33
C THR A 41 10.17 1.91 -2.22
N TYR A 42 10.11 0.83 -3.00
CA TYR A 42 8.95 0.63 -3.87
C TYR A 42 7.74 0.20 -3.05
N VAL A 43 6.72 1.04 -2.96
CA VAL A 43 5.47 0.76 -2.25
C VAL A 43 4.35 0.54 -3.27
N LYS A 44 3.69 -0.60 -3.20
CA LYS A 44 2.50 -0.91 -4.01
C LYS A 44 1.29 -1.24 -3.15
N LEU A 45 0.12 -0.86 -3.63
CA LEU A 45 -1.16 -1.30 -3.06
C LEU A 45 -1.38 -2.76 -3.43
N ILE A 46 -1.62 -3.61 -2.43
CA ILE A 46 -1.98 -5.02 -2.61
C ILE A 46 -3.44 -5.24 -2.22
N GLY A 47 -4.19 -5.86 -3.13
CA GLY A 47 -5.60 -6.13 -2.94
C GLY A 47 -6.51 -4.91 -3.14
N ILE A 48 -7.80 -5.12 -2.86
CA ILE A 48 -8.85 -4.10 -2.99
C ILE A 48 -9.10 -3.48 -1.60
N PRO A 49 -9.18 -2.14 -1.50
CA PRO A 49 -9.50 -1.45 -0.25
C PRO A 49 -10.81 -1.96 0.35
N LYS A 50 -10.79 -2.39 1.62
CA LYS A 50 -12.00 -2.86 2.31
C LYS A 50 -12.59 -1.75 3.15
N LYS A 51 -13.89 -1.52 3.03
CA LYS A 51 -14.59 -0.57 3.90
C LYS A 51 -14.59 -1.10 5.33
N VAL A 52 -14.04 -0.33 6.27
CA VAL A 52 -13.93 -0.71 7.68
C VAL A 52 -14.77 0.22 8.57
N GLY A 53 -15.63 -0.39 9.38
CA GLY A 53 -16.49 0.30 10.34
C GLY A 53 -17.70 1.03 9.73
N LYS A 54 -18.37 1.85 10.57
CA LYS A 54 -19.51 2.70 10.16
C LYS A 54 -18.98 4.05 9.68
N GLY A 55 -18.65 4.17 8.39
CA GLY A 55 -18.21 5.45 7.82
C GLY A 55 -17.63 5.35 6.40
N LYS A 56 -16.90 6.39 6.01
CA LYS A 56 -16.18 6.52 4.72
C LYS A 56 -14.74 6.00 4.78
N ARG A 57 -14.41 5.13 5.75
CA ARG A 57 -13.05 4.65 5.99
C ARG A 57 -12.82 3.33 5.25
N TYR A 58 -11.74 3.27 4.50
CA TYR A 58 -11.30 2.09 3.77
C TYR A 58 -9.90 1.72 4.24
N GLU A 59 -9.70 0.44 4.52
CA GLU A 59 -8.41 -0.17 4.84
C GLU A 59 -7.75 -0.63 3.55
N CYS A 60 -6.50 -0.21 3.37
CA CYS A 60 -5.65 -0.51 2.24
C CYS A 60 -4.42 -1.24 2.73
N THR A 61 -4.03 -2.30 2.04
CA THR A 61 -2.81 -3.05 2.34
C THR A 61 -1.72 -2.62 1.38
N PHE A 62 -0.55 -2.32 1.89
CA PHE A 62 0.61 -1.88 1.13
C PHE A 62 1.74 -2.89 1.29
N GLU A 63 2.50 -3.09 0.22
CA GLU A 63 3.75 -3.84 0.22
C GLU A 63 4.88 -2.89 -0.15
N GLY A 64 5.86 -2.76 0.72
CA GLY A 64 7.11 -2.04 0.47
C GLY A 64 8.25 -3.00 0.21
N GLU A 65 8.97 -2.80 -0.89
CA GLU A 65 10.22 -3.49 -1.19
C GLU A 65 11.39 -2.56 -0.81
N ASN A 66 12.11 -2.90 0.26
CA ASN A 66 13.33 -2.20 0.62
C ASN A 66 14.43 -2.57 -0.39
N TYR A 67 14.79 -1.61 -1.23
CA TYR A 67 16.03 -1.68 -2.00
C TYR A 67 17.12 -1.10 -1.09
N ASP A 68 17.82 -1.99 -0.39
CA ASP A 68 19.08 -1.65 0.28
C ASP A 68 19.96 -0.95 -0.78
N THR A 69 20.27 0.33 -0.54
CA THR A 69 21.02 1.17 -1.49
C THR A 69 22.51 1.00 -1.28
#